data_AF-A0AAV7VWA9-F1
#
_entry.id   AF-A0AAV7VWA9-F1
#
_cell.length_a   1.000
_cell.length_b   1.000
_cell.length_c   1.000
_cell.angle_alpha   90.00
_cell.angle_beta   90.00
_cell.angle_gamma   90.00
#
_symmetry.space_group_name_H-M   'P 1'
#
loop_
_entity.id
_entity.type
_entity.pdbx_description
1 polymer ?
#
loop_
_entity_poly.entity_id
_entity_poly.type
_entity_poly.pdbx_seq_one_letter_code
_entity_poly.pdbx_strand_id
1 'polypeptide(L)'
;MNGGANELQPEGGVKQVAASGSFKPEQWHWRSLGKINTACELSYHVDAVLKQSALVFYAQRLPSSSFGDIARLVTTLSTFSSNCCLHGAGAECFQDKNSLFLDRVCEDVALKEKKQNVSLCCESTDQERQACFENLRQIPSAHLPALYSSESHQQRCLDYMTDPQDFVEVLLYDLSRRMRMFPTQTIAKIARASLKTYSACCGETSVNTCITTMEKQTVQVITNIIEEANKICNEYKETGEWKTRLWAIIIFASLHPKSVIGTALEFAETYEKTAAKCCEISEWTSDCFLEESELLLNLFCSRSITVAHGDCCLKSGPDRAKCLNQIAMQESTDIPEKIPLRTEKLCEIYKVHNARLLIWYAFEFAIRHRQENLSSVLTAVSNVKLVLKRCCAETFSDACLSFFLPKLSLVILPTDPLKSD
;
A
#
# COMPACT_ATOMS: atom_id res chain seq x y z
N MET A 1 -46.95 -66.45 11.32
CA MET A 1 -45.51 -66.45 11.01
C MET A 1 -45.35 -65.85 9.63
N ASN A 2 -44.91 -64.59 9.55
CA ASN A 2 -44.39 -63.97 8.35
C ASN A 2 -43.48 -62.83 8.80
N GLY A 3 -42.21 -62.90 8.40
CA GLY A 3 -41.19 -61.92 8.70
C GLY A 3 -41.30 -60.69 7.80
N GLY A 4 -40.88 -59.56 8.32
CA GLY A 4 -40.71 -58.29 7.62
C GLY A 4 -39.86 -57.38 8.49
N ALA A 5 -38.70 -56.97 7.97
CA ALA A 5 -37.71 -56.14 8.63
C ALA A 5 -38.27 -54.74 8.96
N ASN A 6 -37.79 -54.13 10.04
CA ASN A 6 -37.71 -52.68 10.12
C ASN A 6 -36.52 -52.24 10.98
N GLU A 7 -35.87 -51.20 10.47
CA GLU A 7 -34.68 -50.50 10.97
C GLU A 7 -34.82 -50.01 12.41
N LEU A 8 -33.71 -50.07 13.16
CA LEU A 8 -33.53 -49.35 14.42
C LEU A 8 -32.41 -48.33 14.26
N GLN A 9 -32.80 -47.05 14.32
CA GLN A 9 -31.93 -45.88 14.48
C GLN A 9 -31.21 -45.92 15.84
N PRO A 10 -29.98 -45.38 15.95
CA PRO A 10 -29.35 -45.12 17.24
C PRO A 10 -29.76 -43.74 17.79
N GLU A 11 -30.28 -43.73 19.02
CA GLU A 11 -30.40 -42.54 19.86
C GLU A 11 -29.01 -42.03 20.27
N GLY A 12 -28.80 -40.72 20.20
CA GLY A 12 -27.55 -40.09 20.64
C GLY A 12 -27.42 -38.64 20.15
N GLY A 13 -28.35 -37.78 20.54
CA GLY A 13 -28.36 -36.36 20.18
C GLY A 13 -27.19 -35.58 20.81
N VAL A 14 -26.32 -35.05 19.95
CA VAL A 14 -25.36 -34.00 20.28
C VAL A 14 -26.14 -32.71 20.52
N LYS A 15 -26.11 -32.19 21.75
CA LYS A 15 -26.56 -30.82 22.06
C LYS A 15 -25.67 -29.84 21.29
N GLN A 16 -26.23 -29.15 20.30
CA GLN A 16 -25.64 -27.96 19.71
C GLN A 16 -25.43 -26.91 20.80
N VAL A 17 -24.18 -26.53 21.04
CA VAL A 17 -23.84 -25.33 21.79
C VAL A 17 -24.24 -24.14 20.93
N ALA A 18 -25.15 -23.34 21.44
CA ALA A 18 -25.66 -22.15 20.79
C ALA A 18 -24.50 -21.21 20.39
N ALA A 19 -24.52 -20.79 19.12
CA ALA A 19 -23.69 -19.72 18.62
C ALA A 19 -23.86 -18.48 19.50
N SER A 20 -22.76 -17.98 20.05
CA SER A 20 -22.69 -16.70 20.73
C SER A 20 -23.20 -15.60 19.78
N GLY A 21 -24.14 -14.81 20.29
CA GLY A 21 -24.85 -13.79 19.52
C GLY A 21 -23.91 -12.77 18.90
N SER A 22 -24.24 -12.38 17.67
CA SER A 22 -23.76 -11.15 17.02
C SER A 22 -24.01 -9.96 17.95
N PHE A 23 -22.94 -9.43 18.56
CA PHE A 23 -22.96 -8.14 19.22
C PHE A 23 -23.12 -7.06 18.13
N LYS A 24 -24.18 -6.24 18.20
CA LYS A 24 -24.33 -5.03 17.39
C LYS A 24 -23.93 -3.84 18.27
N PRO A 25 -22.74 -3.25 18.10
CA PRO A 25 -22.28 -2.17 18.96
C PRO A 25 -23.05 -0.86 18.68
N GLU A 26 -23.39 -0.13 19.75
CA GLU A 26 -24.09 1.16 19.69
C GLU A 26 -23.21 2.24 19.02
N GLN A 27 -23.84 3.19 18.33
CA GLN A 27 -23.23 4.17 17.41
C GLN A 27 -22.11 5.03 18.03
N TRP A 28 -22.10 5.21 19.35
CA TRP A 28 -21.11 6.02 20.09
C TRP A 28 -19.76 5.32 20.30
N HIS A 29 -19.66 3.99 20.15
CA HIS A 29 -18.38 3.27 20.23
C HIS A 29 -17.45 3.66 19.07
N TRP A 30 -18.02 4.13 17.97
CA TRP A 30 -17.36 4.20 16.67
C TRP A 30 -16.93 5.60 16.27
N ARG A 31 -17.65 6.65 16.70
CA ARG A 31 -17.38 8.02 16.29
C ARG A 31 -17.53 9.02 17.42
N SER A 32 -16.54 9.89 17.56
CA SER A 32 -16.62 11.11 18.36
C SER A 32 -16.24 12.30 17.49
N LEU A 33 -17.10 13.32 17.44
CA LEU A 33 -16.89 14.55 16.64
C LEU A 33 -16.51 14.28 15.17
N GLY A 34 -17.06 13.21 14.58
CA GLY A 34 -16.81 12.82 13.18
C GLY A 34 -15.56 11.96 12.94
N LYS A 35 -14.66 11.81 13.93
CA LYS A 35 -13.49 10.92 13.86
C LYS A 35 -13.86 9.48 14.21
N ILE A 36 -13.24 8.52 13.54
CA ILE A 36 -13.42 7.09 13.81
C ILE A 36 -12.54 6.68 14.99
N ASN A 37 -13.07 5.88 15.91
CA ASN A 37 -12.29 5.25 16.97
C ASN A 37 -11.44 4.12 16.39
N THR A 38 -10.29 4.48 15.80
CA THR A 38 -9.38 3.56 15.11
C THR A 38 -8.87 2.46 16.03
N ALA A 39 -8.60 2.75 17.31
CA ALA A 39 -8.16 1.75 18.27
C ALA A 39 -9.23 0.67 18.50
N CYS A 40 -10.50 1.08 18.70
CA CYS A 40 -11.58 0.11 18.88
C CYS A 40 -11.86 -0.68 17.59
N GLU A 41 -11.83 -0.04 16.43
CA GLU A 41 -11.97 -0.71 15.12
C GLU A 41 -10.92 -1.81 14.92
N LEU A 42 -9.67 -1.52 15.28
CA LEU A 42 -8.58 -2.48 15.22
C LEU A 42 -8.80 -3.70 16.13
N SER A 43 -9.37 -3.51 17.34
CA SER A 43 -9.68 -4.62 18.26
C SER A 43 -10.96 -5.38 17.94
N TYR A 44 -11.86 -4.81 17.13
CA TYR A 44 -13.12 -5.46 16.75
C TYR A 44 -12.90 -6.59 15.74
N HIS A 45 -11.87 -6.45 14.90
CA HIS A 45 -11.37 -7.57 14.12
C HIS A 45 -10.80 -8.63 15.06
N VAL A 46 -11.10 -9.92 14.81
CA VAL A 46 -10.64 -11.10 15.57
C VAL A 46 -9.29 -10.80 16.25
N ASP A 47 -9.21 -10.86 17.58
CA ASP A 47 -8.02 -10.45 18.38
C ASP A 47 -6.68 -10.96 17.81
N ALA A 48 -6.70 -12.16 17.22
CA ALA A 48 -5.56 -12.74 16.49
C ALA A 48 -5.02 -11.87 15.33
N VAL A 49 -5.87 -11.18 14.58
CA VAL A 49 -5.50 -10.30 13.46
C VAL A 49 -4.80 -9.05 13.96
N LEU A 50 -5.30 -8.42 15.03
CA LEU A 50 -4.64 -7.28 15.68
C LEU A 50 -3.26 -7.70 16.19
N LYS A 51 -3.19 -8.81 16.94
CA LYS A 51 -1.94 -9.34 17.47
C LYS A 51 -0.93 -9.65 16.38
N GLN A 52 -1.34 -10.32 15.31
CA GLN A 52 -0.48 -10.59 14.16
C GLN A 52 0.00 -9.29 13.50
N SER A 53 -0.88 -8.33 13.26
CA SER A 53 -0.50 -7.05 12.65
C SER A 53 0.48 -6.28 13.54
N ALA A 54 0.29 -6.29 14.85
CA ALA A 54 1.14 -5.65 15.84
C ALA A 54 2.51 -6.31 15.91
N LEU A 55 2.54 -7.63 15.98
CA LEU A 55 3.76 -8.42 16.03
C LEU A 55 4.63 -8.15 14.80
N VAL A 56 4.05 -8.19 13.59
CA VAL A 56 4.78 -7.90 12.36
C VAL A 56 5.27 -6.44 12.36
N PHE A 57 4.40 -5.49 12.69
CA PHE A 57 4.75 -4.06 12.69
C PHE A 57 5.95 -3.77 13.60
N TYR A 58 5.92 -4.27 14.85
CA TYR A 58 6.98 -4.03 15.82
C TYR A 58 8.26 -4.78 15.44
N ALA A 59 8.17 -6.06 15.06
CA ALA A 59 9.35 -6.85 14.70
C ALA A 59 10.08 -6.28 13.46
N GLN A 60 9.35 -5.66 12.52
CA GLN A 60 9.95 -5.01 11.35
C GLN A 60 10.71 -3.71 11.72
N ARG A 61 10.18 -2.91 12.63
CA ARG A 61 10.76 -1.61 13.05
C ARG A 61 11.81 -1.76 14.15
N LEU A 62 11.71 -2.83 14.93
CA LEU A 62 12.58 -3.13 16.07
C LEU A 62 13.27 -4.50 15.88
N PRO A 63 13.99 -4.73 14.77
CA PRO A 63 14.50 -6.05 14.41
C PRO A 63 15.55 -6.61 15.37
N SER A 64 16.12 -5.78 16.25
CA SER A 64 17.10 -6.17 17.27
C SER A 64 16.51 -6.35 18.67
N SER A 65 15.20 -6.18 18.84
CA SER A 65 14.49 -6.47 20.09
C SER A 65 14.21 -7.98 20.21
N SER A 66 14.02 -8.49 21.43
CA SER A 66 13.72 -9.91 21.64
C SER A 66 12.23 -10.20 21.38
N PHE A 67 11.88 -11.48 21.20
CA PHE A 67 10.48 -11.90 21.09
C PHE A 67 9.67 -11.43 22.30
N GLY A 68 10.19 -11.59 23.52
CA GLY A 68 9.52 -11.15 24.75
C GLY A 68 9.26 -9.63 24.81
N ASP A 69 10.19 -8.81 24.29
CA ASP A 69 9.97 -7.36 24.18
C ASP A 69 8.83 -7.05 23.19
N ILE A 70 8.82 -7.72 22.03
CA ILE A 70 7.77 -7.54 21.02
C ILE A 70 6.41 -8.03 21.52
N ALA A 71 6.34 -9.23 22.12
CA ALA A 71 5.10 -9.81 22.65
C ALA A 71 4.47 -8.94 23.74
N ARG A 72 5.29 -8.29 24.58
CA ARG A 72 4.84 -7.31 25.57
C ARG A 72 4.19 -6.08 24.92
N LEU A 73 4.80 -5.53 23.86
CA LEU A 73 4.21 -4.41 23.10
C LEU A 73 2.88 -4.81 22.44
N VAL A 74 2.80 -6.02 21.88
CA VAL A 74 1.56 -6.57 21.31
C VAL A 74 0.46 -6.65 22.37
N THR A 75 0.77 -7.20 23.55
CA THR A 75 -0.17 -7.32 24.66
C THR A 75 -0.64 -5.94 25.16
N THR A 76 0.29 -4.99 25.26
CA THR A 76 0.00 -3.61 25.67
C THR A 76 -0.96 -2.95 24.68
N LEU A 77 -0.70 -3.09 23.38
CA LEU A 77 -1.57 -2.55 22.33
C LEU A 77 -2.95 -3.22 22.34
N SER A 78 -3.04 -4.56 22.42
CA SER A 78 -4.33 -5.26 22.48
C SER A 78 -5.17 -4.80 23.68
N THR A 79 -4.54 -4.61 24.84
CA THR A 79 -5.19 -4.10 26.04
C THR A 79 -5.68 -2.66 25.85
N PHE A 80 -4.82 -1.79 25.33
CA PHE A 80 -5.18 -0.41 25.02
C PHE A 80 -6.36 -0.32 24.05
N SER A 81 -6.29 -1.04 22.92
CA SER A 81 -7.34 -1.04 21.90
C SER A 81 -8.67 -1.55 22.44
N SER A 82 -8.64 -2.60 23.28
CA SER A 82 -9.85 -3.12 23.93
C SER A 82 -10.46 -2.09 24.90
N ASN A 83 -9.63 -1.37 25.66
CA ASN A 83 -10.08 -0.31 26.57
C ASN A 83 -10.70 0.87 25.80
N CYS A 84 -10.21 1.17 24.59
CA CYS A 84 -10.79 2.19 23.72
C CYS A 84 -12.22 1.88 23.26
N CYS A 85 -12.69 0.63 23.37
CA CYS A 85 -14.09 0.27 23.09
C CYS A 85 -15.04 0.54 24.28
N LEU A 86 -14.53 0.92 25.45
CA LEU A 86 -15.35 1.23 26.62
C LEU A 86 -15.94 2.65 26.54
N HIS A 87 -16.95 2.93 27.37
CA HIS A 87 -17.53 4.28 27.48
C HIS A 87 -16.47 5.31 27.87
N GLY A 88 -16.42 6.44 27.16
CA GLY A 88 -15.50 7.54 27.46
C GLY A 88 -14.10 7.38 26.88
N ALA A 89 -14.00 6.88 25.63
CA ALA A 89 -12.73 6.75 24.92
C ALA A 89 -11.92 8.07 24.93
N GLY A 90 -10.66 7.98 25.35
CA GLY A 90 -9.72 9.10 25.35
C GLY A 90 -9.36 9.56 23.94
N ALA A 91 -8.74 10.74 23.83
CA ALA A 91 -8.33 11.31 22.54
C ALA A 91 -7.37 10.41 21.76
N GLU A 92 -6.50 9.66 22.46
CA GLU A 92 -5.55 8.70 21.88
C GLU A 92 -6.25 7.62 21.04
N CYS A 93 -7.45 7.18 21.41
CA CYS A 93 -8.20 6.13 20.69
C CYS A 93 -8.56 6.51 19.23
N PHE A 94 -8.47 7.80 18.89
CA PHE A 94 -8.81 8.37 17.58
C PHE A 94 -7.58 8.77 16.75
N GLN A 95 -6.36 8.43 17.21
CA GLN A 95 -5.16 8.58 16.41
C GLN A 95 -5.11 7.55 15.27
N ASP A 96 -4.29 7.82 14.25
CA ASP A 96 -4.07 6.86 13.18
C ASP A 96 -3.34 5.59 13.69
N LYS A 97 -3.47 4.50 12.93
CA LYS A 97 -2.91 3.20 13.29
C LYS A 97 -1.41 3.25 13.62
N ASN A 98 -0.61 3.99 12.87
CA ASN A 98 0.84 3.99 13.09
C ASN A 98 1.18 4.72 14.37
N SER A 99 0.55 5.88 14.63
CA SER A 99 0.73 6.63 15.87
C SER A 99 0.34 5.79 17.08
N LEU A 100 -0.81 5.13 17.04
CA LEU A 100 -1.25 4.20 18.10
C LEU A 100 -0.20 3.14 18.44
N PHE A 101 0.41 2.53 17.43
CA PHE A 101 1.42 1.47 17.63
C PHE A 101 2.71 2.06 18.17
N LEU A 102 3.21 3.16 17.59
CA LEU A 102 4.45 3.81 18.00
C LEU A 102 4.36 4.41 19.41
N ASP A 103 3.19 4.89 19.83
CA ASP A 103 2.95 5.35 21.19
C ASP A 103 3.24 4.23 22.20
N ARG A 104 2.81 2.99 21.92
CA ARG A 104 3.10 1.85 22.83
C ARG A 104 4.59 1.54 22.91
N VAL A 105 5.34 1.75 21.82
CA VAL A 105 6.81 1.63 21.85
C VAL A 105 7.41 2.71 22.76
N CYS A 106 6.89 3.93 22.67
CA CYS A 106 7.40 5.08 23.44
C CYS A 106 6.94 5.10 24.89
N GLU A 107 5.89 4.39 25.25
CA GLU A 107 5.46 4.16 26.63
C GLU A 107 6.29 3.07 27.32
N ASP A 108 6.91 2.16 26.57
CA ASP A 108 7.72 1.07 27.12
C ASP A 108 9.09 1.57 27.62
N VAL A 109 9.15 1.87 28.93
CA VAL A 109 10.37 2.37 29.60
C VAL A 109 11.54 1.40 29.45
N ALA A 110 11.31 0.10 29.65
CA ALA A 110 12.36 -0.91 29.59
C ALA A 110 12.99 -1.00 28.19
N LEU A 111 12.18 -0.88 27.14
CA LEU A 111 12.66 -0.88 25.76
C LEU A 111 13.48 0.38 25.45
N LYS A 112 13.01 1.56 25.88
CA LYS A 112 13.74 2.83 25.68
C LYS A 112 15.09 2.83 26.40
N GLU A 113 15.16 2.32 27.62
CA GLU A 113 16.40 2.17 28.38
C GLU A 113 17.38 1.22 27.69
N LYS A 114 16.88 0.12 27.13
CA LYS A 114 17.69 -0.89 26.42
C LYS A 114 18.17 -0.43 25.05
N LYS A 115 17.48 0.52 24.40
CA LYS A 115 17.67 0.87 22.99
C LYS A 115 17.67 2.40 22.80
N GLN A 116 18.86 3.00 22.83
CA GLN A 116 19.03 4.45 22.67
C GLN A 116 18.39 5.02 21.40
N ASN A 117 18.49 4.31 20.27
CA ASN A 117 17.88 4.73 19.01
C ASN A 117 16.33 4.77 19.07
N VAL A 118 15.71 3.91 19.87
CA VAL A 118 14.27 3.95 20.13
C VAL A 118 13.93 5.16 20.99
N SER A 119 14.71 5.42 22.05
CA SER A 119 14.54 6.61 22.89
C SER A 119 14.59 7.90 22.07
N LEU A 120 15.59 8.04 21.20
CA LEU A 120 15.75 9.20 20.33
C LEU A 120 14.54 9.39 19.39
N CYS A 121 14.01 8.32 18.79
CA CYS A 121 12.81 8.44 17.96
C CYS A 121 11.56 8.88 18.76
N CYS A 122 11.48 8.51 20.04
CA CYS A 122 10.36 8.85 20.91
C CYS A 122 10.38 10.29 21.43
N GLU A 123 11.49 11.00 21.30
CA GLU A 123 11.62 12.43 21.64
C GLU A 123 11.10 13.35 20.53
N SER A 124 10.87 12.80 19.34
CA SER A 124 10.42 13.54 18.15
C SER A 124 8.91 13.79 18.14
N THR A 125 8.46 14.76 17.33
CA THR A 125 7.03 14.96 17.04
C THR A 125 6.43 13.73 16.33
N ASP A 126 5.11 13.57 16.30
CA ASP A 126 4.45 12.37 15.74
C ASP A 126 4.94 12.00 14.33
N GLN A 127 5.08 13.00 13.44
CA GLN A 127 5.52 12.78 12.07
C GLN A 127 7.01 12.43 11.98
N GLU A 128 7.85 13.18 12.68
CA GLU A 128 9.29 12.92 12.75
C GLU A 128 9.57 11.55 13.38
N ARG A 129 8.76 11.16 14.36
CA ARG A 129 8.80 9.85 15.01
C ARG A 129 8.45 8.74 14.03
N GLN A 130 7.39 8.88 13.23
CA GLN A 130 7.07 7.91 12.18
C GLN A 130 8.23 7.73 11.19
N ALA A 131 8.81 8.83 10.70
CA ALA A 131 9.96 8.80 9.80
C ALA A 131 11.19 8.17 10.47
N CYS A 132 11.43 8.48 11.75
CA CYS A 132 12.53 7.91 12.53
C CYS A 132 12.42 6.38 12.65
N PHE A 133 11.24 5.86 13.03
CA PHE A 133 11.02 4.42 13.12
C PHE A 133 11.05 3.72 11.76
N GLU A 134 10.69 4.39 10.67
CA GLU A 134 10.86 3.85 9.31
C GLU A 134 12.35 3.74 8.93
N ASN A 135 13.18 4.71 9.32
CA ASN A 135 14.63 4.60 9.15
C ASN A 135 15.19 3.42 9.95
N LEU A 136 14.72 3.18 11.18
CA LEU A 136 15.12 1.99 11.96
C LEU A 136 14.77 0.67 11.26
N ARG A 137 13.62 0.63 10.56
CA ARG A 137 13.20 -0.52 9.74
C ARG A 137 14.12 -0.75 8.54
N GLN A 138 14.71 0.29 7.96
CA GLN A 138 15.55 0.18 6.76
C GLN A 138 17.00 -0.23 7.06
N ILE A 139 17.55 0.14 8.22
CA ILE A 139 18.95 -0.17 8.60
C ILE A 139 19.19 -1.68 8.51
N PRO A 140 20.04 -2.20 7.59
CA PRO A 140 20.31 -3.64 7.48
C PRO A 140 20.67 -4.25 8.84
N SER A 141 19.89 -5.22 9.30
CA SER A 141 20.23 -5.93 10.54
C SER A 141 21.35 -6.92 10.21
N ALA A 142 22.59 -6.44 10.19
CA ALA A 142 23.77 -7.14 9.68
C ALA A 142 24.11 -8.47 10.41
N HIS A 143 23.34 -8.87 11.42
CA HIS A 143 23.69 -9.97 12.32
C HIS A 143 22.46 -10.80 12.78
N LEU A 144 21.40 -10.92 11.98
CA LEU A 144 20.34 -11.88 12.33
C LEU A 144 20.82 -13.30 12.00
N PRO A 145 20.81 -14.24 12.98
CA PRO A 145 21.06 -15.65 12.68
C PRO A 145 20.08 -16.14 11.60
N ALA A 146 20.49 -17.16 10.83
CA ALA A 146 19.57 -17.79 9.89
C ALA A 146 18.32 -18.29 10.65
N LEU A 147 17.17 -18.28 9.98
CA LEU A 147 15.94 -18.80 10.58
C LEU A 147 16.20 -20.24 11.03
N TYR A 148 15.92 -20.53 12.31
CA TYR A 148 16.15 -21.85 12.92
C TYR A 148 17.61 -22.33 12.97
N SER A 149 18.60 -21.44 12.91
CA SER A 149 20.02 -21.83 12.82
C SER A 149 20.55 -22.72 13.96
N SER A 150 19.87 -22.78 15.10
CA SER A 150 20.29 -23.52 16.30
C SER A 150 19.39 -24.71 16.66
N GLU A 151 18.26 -24.89 15.99
CA GLU A 151 17.23 -25.85 16.39
C GLU A 151 17.15 -27.05 15.42
N SER A 152 17.11 -28.25 15.96
CA SER A 152 16.91 -29.45 15.15
C SER A 152 15.48 -29.51 14.61
N HIS A 153 15.27 -30.23 13.51
CA HIS A 153 13.93 -30.45 12.94
C HIS A 153 13.01 -31.14 13.96
N GLN A 154 13.55 -32.02 14.80
CA GLN A 154 12.84 -32.68 15.88
C GLN A 154 12.37 -31.67 16.94
N GLN A 155 13.25 -30.76 17.36
CA GLN A 155 12.90 -29.74 18.35
C GLN A 155 11.81 -28.83 17.79
N ARG A 156 11.95 -28.35 16.54
CA ARG A 156 10.94 -27.54 15.87
C ARG A 156 9.58 -28.22 15.81
N CYS A 157 9.55 -29.53 15.53
CA CYS A 157 8.31 -30.30 15.56
C CYS A 157 7.73 -30.49 16.95
N LEU A 158 8.57 -30.68 17.96
CA LEU A 158 8.12 -30.74 19.35
C LEU A 158 7.46 -29.42 19.75
N ASP A 159 8.08 -28.28 19.44
CA ASP A 159 7.54 -26.95 19.75
C ASP A 159 6.20 -26.73 19.01
N TYR A 160 6.16 -27.03 17.71
CA TYR A 160 4.93 -26.94 16.91
C TYR A 160 3.78 -27.81 17.44
N MET A 161 4.07 -29.04 17.87
CA MET A 161 3.03 -29.95 18.39
C MET A 161 2.61 -29.62 19.83
N THR A 162 3.51 -29.04 20.63
CA THR A 162 3.26 -28.69 22.04
C THR A 162 2.39 -27.44 22.14
N ASP A 163 2.77 -26.38 21.42
CA ASP A 163 2.00 -25.14 21.37
C ASP A 163 2.02 -24.56 19.95
N PRO A 164 1.05 -24.94 19.10
CA PRO A 164 0.96 -24.44 17.73
C PRO A 164 0.80 -22.91 17.66
N GLN A 165 0.21 -22.28 18.69
CA GLN A 165 -0.02 -20.84 18.67
C GLN A 165 1.28 -20.08 18.95
N ASP A 166 2.00 -20.45 20.00
CA ASP A 166 3.31 -19.87 20.31
C ASP A 166 4.28 -20.06 19.13
N PHE A 167 4.30 -21.25 18.53
CA PHE A 167 5.10 -21.53 17.35
C PHE A 167 4.80 -20.57 16.18
N VAL A 168 3.52 -20.28 15.93
CA VAL A 168 3.10 -19.33 14.89
C VAL A 168 3.58 -17.91 15.20
N GLU A 169 3.47 -17.47 16.45
CA GLU A 169 3.91 -16.14 16.88
C GLU A 169 5.43 -15.99 16.77
N VAL A 170 6.21 -16.98 17.20
CA VAL A 170 7.67 -16.99 17.07
C VAL A 170 8.07 -17.00 15.59
N LEU A 171 7.45 -17.84 14.76
CA LEU A 171 7.70 -17.88 13.32
C LEU A 171 7.40 -16.52 12.66
N LEU A 172 6.26 -15.90 12.97
CA LEU A 172 5.91 -14.58 12.43
C LEU A 172 6.91 -13.51 12.88
N TYR A 173 7.32 -13.52 14.15
CA TYR A 173 8.31 -12.60 14.68
C TYR A 173 9.64 -12.72 13.92
N ASP A 174 10.13 -13.95 13.73
CA ASP A 174 11.41 -14.18 13.08
C ASP A 174 11.39 -13.90 11.57
N LEU A 175 10.28 -14.22 10.88
CA LEU A 175 10.09 -13.80 9.50
C LEU A 175 10.07 -12.27 9.39
N SER A 176 9.28 -11.60 10.23
CA SER A 176 9.07 -10.15 10.16
C SER A 176 10.36 -9.36 10.32
N ARG A 177 11.19 -9.68 11.31
CA ARG A 177 12.46 -8.98 11.54
C ARG A 177 13.50 -9.19 10.43
N ARG A 178 13.38 -10.26 9.63
CA ARG A 178 14.24 -10.56 8.47
C ARG A 178 13.68 -9.96 7.18
N MET A 179 12.37 -10.03 7.02
CA MET A 179 11.62 -9.68 5.81
C MET A 179 10.94 -8.31 5.99
N ARG A 180 11.75 -7.30 6.30
CA ARG A 180 11.23 -6.01 6.78
C ARG A 180 10.51 -5.19 5.73
N MET A 181 10.87 -5.32 4.46
CA MET A 181 10.25 -4.56 3.38
C MET A 181 8.81 -5.01 3.07
N PHE A 182 8.46 -6.25 3.37
CA PHE A 182 7.20 -6.83 2.91
C PHE A 182 5.99 -6.42 3.78
N PRO A 183 4.80 -6.27 3.19
CA PRO A 183 3.57 -6.00 3.91
C PRO A 183 3.22 -7.12 4.89
N THR A 184 2.47 -6.79 5.95
CA THR A 184 1.98 -7.73 6.97
C THR A 184 1.29 -8.95 6.35
N GLN A 185 0.45 -8.73 5.34
CA GLN A 185 -0.28 -9.82 4.70
C GLN A 185 0.64 -10.78 3.94
N THR A 186 1.71 -10.26 3.32
CA THR A 186 2.73 -11.07 2.64
C THR A 186 3.47 -11.94 3.64
N ILE A 187 3.90 -11.38 4.77
CA ILE A 187 4.52 -12.14 5.86
C ILE A 187 3.59 -13.23 6.40
N ALA A 188 2.31 -12.91 6.59
CA ALA A 188 1.32 -13.88 7.04
C ALA A 188 1.10 -15.03 6.03
N LYS A 189 1.11 -14.73 4.72
CA LYS A 189 1.04 -15.76 3.67
C LYS A 189 2.29 -16.65 3.68
N ILE A 190 3.48 -16.07 3.83
CA ILE A 190 4.76 -16.81 3.93
C ILE A 190 4.73 -17.72 5.16
N ALA A 191 4.37 -17.20 6.34
CA ALA A 191 4.26 -17.98 7.56
C ALA A 191 3.29 -19.16 7.38
N ARG A 192 2.12 -18.92 6.77
CA ARG A 192 1.16 -19.99 6.46
C ARG A 192 1.73 -21.04 5.51
N ALA A 193 2.51 -20.64 4.51
CA ALA A 193 3.19 -21.57 3.62
C ALA A 193 4.21 -22.44 4.38
N SER A 194 5.02 -21.83 5.26
CA SER A 194 5.97 -22.55 6.11
C SER A 194 5.30 -23.49 7.11
N LEU A 195 4.16 -23.09 7.70
CA LEU A 195 3.40 -23.93 8.65
C LEU A 195 2.91 -25.23 8.02
N LYS A 196 2.61 -25.24 6.72
CA LYS A 196 2.21 -26.46 5.99
C LYS A 196 3.29 -27.53 6.04
N THR A 197 4.57 -27.15 6.02
CA THR A 197 5.68 -28.08 6.15
C THR A 197 5.62 -28.83 7.48
N TYR A 198 5.43 -28.12 8.59
CA TYR A 198 5.37 -28.75 9.92
C TYR A 198 4.11 -29.59 10.09
N SER A 199 2.96 -29.10 9.62
CA SER A 199 1.72 -29.88 9.67
C SER A 199 1.80 -31.19 8.89
N ALA A 200 2.58 -31.23 7.80
CA ALA A 200 2.73 -32.43 6.96
C ALA A 200 3.83 -33.37 7.48
N CYS A 201 4.89 -32.85 8.10
CA CYS A 201 6.08 -33.63 8.41
C CYS A 201 6.25 -34.03 9.88
N CYS A 202 5.63 -33.33 10.83
CA CYS A 202 5.91 -33.57 12.25
C CYS A 202 5.31 -34.88 12.79
N GLY A 203 4.38 -35.49 12.07
CA GLY A 203 3.87 -36.84 12.36
C GLY A 203 4.61 -37.98 11.64
N GLU A 204 5.60 -37.66 10.79
CA GLU A 204 6.29 -38.65 9.97
C GLU A 204 7.46 -39.31 10.71
N THR A 205 7.71 -40.59 10.43
CA THR A 205 8.87 -41.33 11.01
C THR A 205 10.21 -40.71 10.60
N SER A 206 10.26 -40.05 9.43
CA SER A 206 11.47 -39.45 8.86
C SER A 206 11.43 -37.91 8.82
N VAL A 207 11.13 -37.29 9.97
CA VAL A 207 10.98 -35.82 10.14
C VAL A 207 12.06 -35.01 9.42
N ASN A 208 13.34 -35.37 9.58
CA ASN A 208 14.47 -34.64 8.98
C ASN A 208 14.37 -34.54 7.46
N THR A 209 14.16 -35.69 6.81
CA THR A 209 14.09 -35.80 5.35
C THR A 209 12.81 -35.14 4.83
N CYS A 210 11.69 -35.32 5.51
CA CYS A 210 10.43 -34.69 5.14
C CYS A 210 10.54 -33.17 5.16
N ILE A 211 10.97 -32.58 6.29
CA ILE A 211 11.08 -31.12 6.44
C ILE A 211 12.07 -30.56 5.42
N THR A 212 13.25 -31.15 5.26
CA THR A 212 14.25 -30.66 4.28
C THR A 212 13.69 -30.65 2.86
N THR A 213 12.91 -31.66 2.50
CA THR A 213 12.31 -31.77 1.16
C THR A 213 11.19 -30.75 0.98
N MET A 214 10.30 -30.63 1.97
CA MET A 214 9.17 -29.70 1.95
C MET A 214 9.63 -28.23 2.01
N GLU A 215 10.67 -27.90 2.77
CA GLU A 215 11.24 -26.54 2.81
C GLU A 215 11.75 -26.13 1.41
N LYS A 216 12.47 -27.02 0.71
CA LYS A 216 12.91 -26.78 -0.68
C LYS A 216 11.74 -26.54 -1.63
N GLN A 217 10.65 -27.29 -1.49
CA GLN A 217 9.44 -27.07 -2.29
C GLN A 217 8.73 -25.76 -1.91
N THR A 218 8.75 -25.40 -0.63
CA THR A 218 8.12 -24.19 -0.09
C THR A 218 8.82 -22.92 -0.56
N VAL A 219 10.12 -22.98 -0.90
CA VAL A 219 10.84 -21.85 -1.52
C VAL A 219 10.08 -21.31 -2.74
N GLN A 220 9.65 -22.19 -3.65
CA GLN A 220 8.91 -21.74 -4.85
C GLN A 220 7.56 -21.11 -4.50
N VAL A 221 6.87 -21.64 -3.48
CA VAL A 221 5.60 -21.07 -3.01
C VAL A 221 5.82 -19.67 -2.43
N ILE A 222 6.89 -19.48 -1.66
CA ILE A 222 7.27 -18.18 -1.09
C ILE A 222 7.64 -17.19 -2.20
N THR A 223 8.40 -17.62 -3.21
CA THR A 223 8.74 -16.79 -4.37
C THR A 223 7.47 -16.29 -5.06
N ASN A 224 6.50 -17.16 -5.34
CA ASN A 224 5.25 -16.76 -5.97
C ASN A 224 4.45 -15.77 -5.10
N ILE A 225 4.39 -15.98 -3.77
CA ILE A 225 3.74 -15.05 -2.83
C ILE A 225 4.37 -13.66 -2.91
N ILE A 226 5.69 -13.59 -3.02
CA ILE A 226 6.44 -12.33 -3.12
C ILE A 226 6.19 -11.64 -4.47
N GLU A 227 6.21 -12.40 -5.57
CA GLU A 227 5.92 -11.88 -6.92
C GLU A 227 4.50 -11.35 -7.02
N GLU A 228 3.51 -12.05 -6.46
CA GLU A 228 2.11 -11.59 -6.38
C GLU A 228 1.96 -10.31 -5.56
N ALA A 229 2.75 -10.16 -4.49
CA ALA A 229 2.70 -8.98 -3.63
C ALA A 229 3.32 -7.74 -4.29
N ASN A 230 4.22 -7.91 -5.27
CA ASN A 230 4.89 -6.81 -5.98
C ASN A 230 4.00 -6.26 -7.11
N LYS A 231 2.87 -5.68 -6.72
CA LYS A 231 1.89 -5.10 -7.66
C LYS A 231 2.50 -4.04 -8.56
N ILE A 232 3.42 -3.23 -8.04
CA ILE A 232 4.09 -2.16 -8.79
C ILE A 232 4.88 -2.74 -9.97
N CYS A 233 5.71 -3.76 -9.75
CA CYS A 233 6.44 -4.40 -10.84
C CYS A 233 5.49 -5.10 -11.84
N ASN A 234 4.44 -5.76 -11.34
CA ASN A 234 3.48 -6.44 -12.20
C ASN A 234 2.79 -5.43 -13.14
N GLU A 235 2.29 -4.31 -12.60
CA GLU A 235 1.71 -3.23 -13.39
C GLU A 235 2.72 -2.61 -14.37
N TYR A 236 3.97 -2.39 -13.93
CA TYR A 236 5.03 -1.84 -14.78
C TYR A 236 5.36 -2.75 -15.97
N LYS A 237 5.42 -4.07 -15.77
CA LYS A 237 5.65 -5.05 -16.83
C LYS A 237 4.52 -5.08 -17.85
N GLU A 238 3.28 -4.88 -17.42
CA GLU A 238 2.10 -4.86 -18.30
C GLU A 238 1.98 -3.55 -19.11
N THR A 239 2.25 -2.41 -18.45
CA THR A 239 2.05 -1.09 -19.04
C THR A 239 3.27 -0.61 -19.83
N GLY A 240 4.48 -0.95 -19.37
CA GLY A 240 5.76 -0.46 -19.89
C GLY A 240 6.03 1.02 -19.57
N GLU A 241 7.24 1.47 -19.88
CA GLU A 241 7.75 2.84 -19.60
C GLU A 241 6.77 3.94 -20.04
N TRP A 242 6.32 3.90 -21.29
CA TRP A 242 5.49 4.96 -21.88
C TRP A 242 4.15 5.15 -21.14
N LYS A 243 3.40 4.05 -20.94
CA LYS A 243 2.08 4.14 -20.28
C LYS A 243 2.22 4.42 -18.80
N THR A 244 3.28 3.91 -18.15
CA THR A 244 3.61 4.22 -16.74
C THR A 244 3.83 5.71 -16.56
N ARG A 245 4.64 6.34 -17.43
CA ARG A 245 4.85 7.78 -17.38
C ARG A 245 3.56 8.55 -17.64
N LEU A 246 2.81 8.17 -18.67
CA LEU A 246 1.54 8.82 -18.98
C LEU A 246 0.55 8.74 -17.81
N TRP A 247 0.46 7.59 -17.14
CA TRP A 247 -0.37 7.40 -15.97
C TRP A 247 0.03 8.33 -14.83
N ALA A 248 1.33 8.42 -14.51
CA ALA A 248 1.81 9.34 -13.50
C ALA A 248 1.56 10.82 -13.84
N ILE A 249 1.65 11.21 -15.12
CA ILE A 249 1.27 12.57 -15.57
C ILE A 249 -0.21 12.84 -15.27
N ILE A 250 -1.09 11.88 -15.58
CA ILE A 250 -2.53 12.00 -15.33
C ILE A 250 -2.80 12.13 -13.83
N ILE A 251 -2.19 11.27 -13.01
CA ILE A 251 -2.35 11.33 -11.55
C ILE A 251 -1.84 12.66 -10.99
N PHE A 252 -0.68 13.12 -11.42
CA PHE A 252 -0.14 14.40 -10.99
C PHE A 252 -1.05 15.56 -11.40
N ALA A 253 -1.54 15.58 -12.64
CA ALA A 253 -2.49 16.56 -13.13
C ALA A 253 -3.80 16.58 -12.32
N SER A 254 -4.26 15.42 -11.86
CA SER A 254 -5.44 15.32 -10.99
C SER A 254 -5.21 15.83 -9.56
N LEU A 255 -3.97 15.78 -9.08
CA LEU A 255 -3.55 16.21 -7.74
C LEU A 255 -3.14 17.68 -7.67
N HIS A 256 -2.52 18.22 -8.72
CA HIS A 256 -2.08 19.63 -8.80
C HIS A 256 -2.45 20.26 -10.15
N PRO A 257 -3.74 20.55 -10.40
CA PRO A 257 -4.23 21.02 -11.70
C PRO A 257 -3.67 22.36 -12.17
N LYS A 258 -3.23 23.23 -11.25
CA LYS A 258 -2.59 24.51 -11.58
C LYS A 258 -1.09 24.40 -11.87
N SER A 259 -0.51 23.21 -11.78
CA SER A 259 0.89 22.99 -12.13
C SER A 259 1.16 23.17 -13.61
N VAL A 260 2.43 23.35 -13.95
CA VAL A 260 2.92 23.22 -15.33
C VAL A 260 3.27 21.77 -15.67
N ILE A 261 3.24 21.46 -16.96
CA ILE A 261 3.54 20.10 -17.47
C ILE A 261 4.99 19.66 -17.16
N GLY A 262 5.93 20.60 -17.08
CA GLY A 262 7.34 20.30 -16.74
C GLY A 262 7.45 19.52 -15.44
N THR A 263 6.79 19.99 -14.38
CA THR A 263 6.77 19.33 -13.08
C THR A 263 6.10 17.95 -13.13
N ALA A 264 5.04 17.80 -13.95
CA ALA A 264 4.36 16.53 -14.16
C ALA A 264 5.26 15.50 -14.87
N LEU A 265 6.09 15.94 -15.82
CA LEU A 265 7.06 15.08 -16.50
C LEU A 265 8.15 14.60 -15.54
N GLU A 266 8.69 15.49 -14.72
CA GLU A 266 9.66 15.11 -13.69
C GLU A 266 9.06 14.12 -12.69
N PHE A 267 7.78 14.29 -12.34
CA PHE A 267 7.04 13.36 -11.48
C PHE A 267 6.93 11.99 -12.11
N ALA A 268 6.51 11.96 -13.37
CA ALA A 268 6.36 10.74 -14.13
C ALA A 268 7.68 10.00 -14.33
N GLU A 269 8.78 10.71 -14.58
CA GLU A 269 10.11 10.11 -14.68
C GLU A 269 10.56 9.50 -13.35
N THR A 270 10.29 10.18 -12.23
CA THR A 270 10.62 9.65 -10.90
C THR A 270 9.81 8.38 -10.59
N TYR A 271 8.50 8.41 -10.85
CA TYR A 271 7.65 7.24 -10.64
C TYR A 271 8.05 6.07 -11.52
N GLU A 272 8.27 6.30 -12.81
CA GLU A 272 8.67 5.24 -13.74
C GLU A 272 10.00 4.60 -13.34
N LYS A 273 11.01 5.38 -12.98
CA LYS A 273 12.28 4.85 -12.47
C LYS A 273 12.10 4.01 -11.20
N THR A 274 11.27 4.46 -10.28
CA THR A 274 10.94 3.70 -9.06
C THR A 274 10.24 2.39 -9.40
N ALA A 275 9.24 2.42 -10.29
CA ALA A 275 8.51 1.23 -10.71
C ALA A 275 9.43 0.22 -11.44
N ALA A 276 10.33 0.69 -12.30
CA ALA A 276 11.32 -0.13 -12.98
C ALA A 276 12.26 -0.82 -11.98
N LYS A 277 12.78 -0.09 -10.99
CA LYS A 277 13.60 -0.64 -9.91
C LYS A 277 12.89 -1.72 -9.10
N CYS A 278 11.58 -1.60 -8.92
CA CYS A 278 10.80 -2.64 -8.24
C CYS A 278 10.76 -3.97 -8.99
N CYS A 279 11.17 -4.03 -10.26
CA CYS A 279 11.37 -5.27 -10.98
C CYS A 279 12.76 -5.90 -10.81
N GLU A 280 13.68 -5.24 -10.11
CA GLU A 280 15.03 -5.73 -9.82
C GLU A 280 15.14 -6.12 -8.34
N ILE A 281 15.32 -7.42 -8.06
CA ILE A 281 15.34 -7.95 -6.69
C ILE A 281 16.39 -7.25 -5.81
N SER A 282 17.54 -6.85 -6.38
CA SER A 282 18.61 -6.14 -5.68
C SER A 282 18.25 -4.71 -5.28
N GLU A 283 17.26 -4.09 -5.92
CA GLU A 283 16.82 -2.72 -5.68
C GLU A 283 15.53 -2.66 -4.85
N TRP A 284 15.02 -3.79 -4.37
CA TRP A 284 13.77 -3.83 -3.62
C TRP A 284 13.82 -3.02 -2.33
N THR A 285 12.85 -2.12 -2.20
CA THR A 285 12.55 -1.37 -0.99
C THR A 285 11.13 -1.68 -0.53
N SER A 286 10.72 -1.16 0.63
CA SER A 286 9.33 -1.25 1.09
C SER A 286 8.34 -0.64 0.09
N ASP A 287 8.77 0.35 -0.69
CA ASP A 287 7.91 1.08 -1.63
C ASP A 287 7.41 0.19 -2.77
N CYS A 288 8.19 -0.82 -3.14
CA CYS A 288 7.81 -1.78 -4.19
C CYS A 288 6.60 -2.66 -3.83
N PHE A 289 6.26 -2.71 -2.55
CA PHE A 289 5.15 -3.51 -2.04
C PHE A 289 4.02 -2.65 -1.46
N LEU A 290 4.03 -1.35 -1.73
CA LEU A 290 2.89 -0.48 -1.48
C LEU A 290 1.83 -0.65 -2.56
N GLU A 291 0.60 -0.22 -2.24
CA GLU A 291 -0.39 0.05 -3.29
C GLU A 291 0.10 1.21 -4.15
N GLU A 292 -0.18 1.16 -5.46
CA GLU A 292 0.31 2.16 -6.42
C GLU A 292 -0.10 3.59 -6.04
N SER A 293 -1.34 3.77 -5.60
CA SER A 293 -1.86 5.06 -5.16
C SER A 293 -1.07 5.61 -3.97
N GLU A 294 -0.66 4.76 -3.03
CA GLU A 294 0.11 5.17 -1.86
C GLU A 294 1.54 5.55 -2.25
N LEU A 295 2.17 4.78 -3.15
CA LEU A 295 3.49 5.12 -3.69
C LEU A 295 3.48 6.47 -4.42
N LEU A 296 2.51 6.68 -5.32
CA LEU A 296 2.35 7.92 -6.06
C LEU A 296 2.13 9.12 -5.12
N LEU A 297 1.33 8.95 -4.07
CA LEU A 297 1.12 9.99 -3.05
C LEU A 297 2.41 10.27 -2.25
N ASN A 298 3.19 9.25 -1.90
CA ASN A 298 4.48 9.44 -1.22
C ASN A 298 5.47 10.21 -2.11
N LEU A 299 5.55 9.88 -3.40
CA LEU A 299 6.38 10.61 -4.37
C LEU A 299 5.89 12.04 -4.61
N PHE A 300 4.58 12.27 -4.54
CA PHE A 300 4.02 13.61 -4.65
C PHE A 300 4.40 14.45 -3.43
N CYS A 301 4.27 13.85 -2.24
CA CYS A 301 4.55 14.50 -0.96
C CYS A 301 6.03 14.68 -0.65
N SER A 302 6.93 13.95 -1.30
CA SER A 302 8.38 14.18 -1.18
C SER A 302 8.86 15.44 -1.90
N ARG A 303 7.97 16.09 -2.66
CA ARG A 303 8.25 17.33 -3.39
C ARG A 303 7.66 18.52 -2.65
N SER A 304 8.46 19.59 -2.53
CA SER A 304 7.97 20.86 -1.99
C SER A 304 7.18 21.60 -3.07
N ILE A 305 5.87 21.35 -3.14
CA ILE A 305 4.99 21.98 -4.14
C ILE A 305 4.45 23.32 -3.59
N THR A 306 3.72 23.28 -2.47
CA THR A 306 3.22 24.47 -1.76
C THR A 306 3.08 24.17 -0.27
N VAL A 307 2.88 25.20 0.56
CA VAL A 307 2.57 25.04 2.00
C VAL A 307 1.31 24.20 2.21
N ALA A 308 0.22 24.47 1.47
CA ALA A 308 -1.05 23.73 1.62
C ALA A 308 -0.90 22.24 1.28
N HIS A 309 -0.18 21.93 0.20
CA HIS A 309 0.17 20.54 -0.15
C HIS A 309 0.99 19.89 0.98
N GLY A 310 1.98 20.62 1.53
CA GLY A 310 2.76 20.18 2.68
C GLY A 310 1.87 19.78 3.86
N ASP A 311 0.94 20.65 4.27
CA ASP A 311 0.00 20.39 5.37
C ASP A 311 -0.86 19.13 5.14
N CYS A 312 -1.31 18.91 3.90
CA CYS A 312 -2.02 17.68 3.53
C CYS A 312 -1.10 16.45 3.60
N CYS A 313 0.15 16.59 3.17
CA CYS A 313 1.15 15.52 3.17
C CYS A 313 1.59 15.09 4.57
N LEU A 314 1.34 15.90 5.61
CA LEU A 314 1.53 15.50 7.00
C LEU A 314 0.41 14.57 7.51
N LYS A 315 -0.71 14.45 6.79
CA LYS A 315 -1.81 13.54 7.14
C LYS A 315 -1.52 12.12 6.65
N SER A 316 -2.18 11.14 7.24
CA SER A 316 -2.04 9.73 6.88
C SER A 316 -3.27 9.19 6.13
N GLY A 317 -3.06 8.21 5.25
CA GLY A 317 -4.13 7.37 4.68
C GLY A 317 -5.23 8.16 3.97
N PRO A 318 -6.53 7.85 4.21
CA PRO A 318 -7.63 8.51 3.52
C PRO A 318 -7.72 10.03 3.74
N ASP A 319 -7.28 10.52 4.90
CA ASP A 319 -7.31 11.95 5.22
C ASP A 319 -6.34 12.75 4.36
N ARG A 320 -5.17 12.18 4.04
CA ARG A 320 -4.22 12.76 3.08
C ARG A 320 -4.83 12.89 1.69
N ALA A 321 -5.39 11.79 1.17
CA ALA A 321 -6.01 11.77 -0.16
C ALA A 321 -7.19 12.75 -0.26
N LYS A 322 -8.03 12.79 0.78
CA LYS A 322 -9.16 13.74 0.86
C LYS A 322 -8.70 15.19 0.88
N CYS A 323 -7.67 15.50 1.67
CA CYS A 323 -7.10 16.84 1.78
C CYS A 323 -6.52 17.31 0.44
N LEU A 324 -5.69 16.47 -0.21
CA LEU A 324 -5.12 16.78 -1.52
C LEU A 324 -6.20 16.98 -2.58
N ASN A 325 -7.24 16.16 -2.58
CA ASN A 325 -8.34 16.33 -3.52
C ASN A 325 -9.12 17.64 -3.31
N GLN A 326 -9.24 18.13 -2.06
CA GLN A 326 -9.86 19.43 -1.78
C GLN A 326 -9.05 20.59 -2.34
N ILE A 327 -7.72 20.56 -2.22
CA ILE A 327 -6.83 21.54 -2.86
C ILE A 327 -7.02 21.49 -4.36
N ALA A 328 -6.94 20.31 -4.96
CA ALA A 328 -7.08 20.15 -6.40
C ALA A 328 -8.47 20.59 -6.91
N MET A 329 -9.54 20.44 -6.12
CA MET A 329 -10.87 20.99 -6.44
C MET A 329 -10.87 22.51 -6.50
N GLN A 330 -10.20 23.17 -5.55
CA GLN A 330 -10.07 24.63 -5.55
C GLN A 330 -9.19 25.10 -6.70
N GLU A 331 -8.12 24.39 -7.02
CA GLU A 331 -7.26 24.71 -8.17
C GLU A 331 -8.01 24.61 -9.51
N SER A 332 -8.95 23.68 -9.63
CA SER A 332 -9.73 23.51 -10.86
C SER A 332 -10.78 24.60 -11.14
N THR A 333 -11.17 25.44 -10.17
CA THR A 333 -12.26 26.41 -10.38
C THR A 333 -11.96 27.45 -11.46
N ASP A 334 -10.67 27.74 -11.65
CA ASP A 334 -10.21 28.79 -12.56
C ASP A 334 -9.69 28.23 -13.90
N ILE A 335 -9.74 26.91 -14.10
CA ILE A 335 -9.25 26.27 -15.32
C ILE A 335 -10.32 26.38 -16.41
N PRO A 336 -10.01 26.98 -17.57
CA PRO A 336 -10.95 27.07 -18.67
C PRO A 336 -11.41 25.68 -19.14
N GLU A 337 -12.72 25.50 -19.35
CA GLU A 337 -13.28 24.22 -19.83
C GLU A 337 -12.68 23.78 -21.17
N LYS A 338 -12.30 24.76 -22.01
CA LYS A 338 -11.68 24.52 -23.31
C LYS A 338 -10.15 24.39 -23.18
N ILE A 339 -9.58 23.47 -23.96
CA ILE A 339 -8.13 23.30 -24.06
C ILE A 339 -7.60 24.40 -25.01
N PRO A 340 -6.59 25.19 -24.61
CA PRO A 340 -6.05 26.26 -25.45
C PRO A 340 -5.20 25.67 -26.60
N LEU A 341 -5.82 25.48 -27.77
CA LEU A 341 -5.16 24.94 -28.97
C LEU A 341 -5.45 25.85 -30.15
N ARG A 342 -4.37 26.31 -30.81
CA ARG A 342 -4.43 27.02 -32.09
C ARG A 342 -4.29 26.04 -33.25
N THR A 343 -5.31 25.95 -34.08
CA THR A 343 -5.33 25.01 -35.21
C THR A 343 -4.28 25.34 -36.25
N GLU A 344 -3.93 26.62 -36.43
CA GLU A 344 -3.07 27.11 -37.51
C GLU A 344 -1.64 26.56 -37.43
N LYS A 345 -1.12 26.35 -36.21
CA LYS A 345 0.23 25.79 -35.98
C LYS A 345 0.22 24.31 -35.61
N LEU A 346 -0.97 23.74 -35.44
CA LEU A 346 -1.11 22.41 -34.84
C LEU A 346 -0.53 21.32 -35.75
N CYS A 347 -0.69 21.44 -37.06
CA CYS A 347 -0.11 20.50 -38.01
C CYS A 347 1.41 20.61 -38.13
N GLU A 348 1.99 21.79 -37.95
CA GLU A 348 3.44 21.99 -37.89
C GLU A 348 4.01 21.30 -36.65
N ILE A 349 3.40 21.57 -35.49
CA ILE A 349 3.79 20.94 -34.22
C ILE A 349 3.58 19.43 -34.27
N TYR A 350 2.47 18.94 -34.84
CA TYR A 350 2.23 17.51 -34.97
C TYR A 350 3.28 16.80 -35.85
N LYS A 351 3.72 17.43 -36.94
CA LYS A 351 4.76 16.87 -37.82
C LYS A 351 6.11 16.74 -37.12
N VAL A 352 6.48 17.72 -36.29
CA VAL A 352 7.81 17.78 -35.65
C VAL A 352 7.83 17.14 -34.26
N HIS A 353 6.75 17.29 -33.50
CA HIS A 353 6.66 16.99 -32.07
C HIS A 353 5.44 16.14 -31.70
N ASN A 354 5.03 15.21 -32.57
CA ASN A 354 3.85 14.33 -32.37
C ASN A 354 3.72 13.80 -30.93
N ALA A 355 4.73 13.09 -30.43
CA ALA A 355 4.67 12.48 -29.09
C ALA A 355 4.51 13.53 -27.98
N ARG A 356 5.24 14.64 -28.05
CA ARG A 356 5.16 15.73 -27.05
C ARG A 356 3.79 16.41 -27.06
N LEU A 357 3.23 16.64 -28.26
CA LEU A 357 1.89 17.20 -28.41
C LEU A 357 0.82 16.28 -27.79
N LEU A 358 0.93 14.97 -27.97
CA LEU A 358 -0.02 14.02 -27.40
C LEU A 358 0.09 13.92 -25.87
N ILE A 359 1.29 14.00 -25.31
CA ILE A 359 1.49 14.07 -23.85
C ILE A 359 0.91 15.36 -23.29
N TRP A 360 1.19 16.49 -23.95
CA TRP A 360 0.65 17.78 -23.56
C TRP A 360 -0.88 17.77 -23.60
N TYR A 361 -1.47 17.21 -24.65
CA TYR A 361 -2.91 17.07 -24.74
C TYR A 361 -3.47 16.18 -23.61
N ALA A 362 -2.79 15.08 -23.27
CA ALA A 362 -3.21 14.21 -22.18
C ALA A 362 -3.19 14.93 -20.82
N PHE A 363 -2.15 15.73 -20.56
CA PHE A 363 -2.05 16.58 -19.38
C PHE A 363 -3.20 17.59 -19.31
N GLU A 364 -3.42 18.36 -20.38
CA GLU A 364 -4.50 19.34 -20.48
C GLU A 364 -5.89 18.71 -20.34
N PHE A 365 -6.07 17.51 -20.89
CA PHE A 365 -7.31 16.75 -20.72
C PHE A 365 -7.47 16.32 -19.25
N ALA A 366 -6.43 15.79 -18.63
CA ALA A 366 -6.47 15.30 -17.25
C ALA A 366 -6.77 16.41 -16.23
N ILE A 367 -6.15 17.60 -16.34
CA ILE A 367 -6.42 18.71 -15.40
C ILE A 367 -7.89 19.18 -15.46
N ARG A 368 -8.58 18.99 -16.59
CA ARG A 368 -10.01 19.32 -16.80
C ARG A 368 -10.94 18.17 -16.45
N HIS A 369 -10.43 16.94 -16.44
CA HIS A 369 -11.19 15.72 -16.29
C HIS A 369 -10.58 14.84 -15.19
N ARG A 370 -10.33 15.42 -14.00
CA ARG A 370 -9.51 14.84 -12.93
C ARG A 370 -9.95 13.48 -12.39
N GLN A 371 -11.21 13.11 -12.61
CA GLN A 371 -11.80 11.86 -12.15
C GLN A 371 -11.88 10.77 -13.24
N GLU A 372 -11.38 11.06 -14.44
CA GLU A 372 -11.31 10.08 -15.54
C GLU A 372 -10.18 9.08 -15.30
N ASN A 373 -10.39 7.85 -15.77
CA ASN A 373 -9.36 6.80 -15.71
C ASN A 373 -8.40 6.85 -16.91
N LEU A 374 -7.31 6.09 -16.85
CA LEU A 374 -6.31 6.01 -17.92
C LEU A 374 -6.91 5.67 -19.29
N SER A 375 -7.91 4.79 -19.36
CA SER A 375 -8.55 4.39 -20.62
C SER A 375 -9.32 5.54 -21.27
N SER A 376 -10.05 6.34 -20.48
CA SER A 376 -10.73 7.54 -20.96
C SER A 376 -9.75 8.56 -21.54
N VAL A 377 -8.64 8.82 -20.84
CA VAL A 377 -7.61 9.76 -21.32
C VAL A 377 -6.93 9.22 -22.59
N LEU A 378 -6.59 7.93 -22.63
CA LEU A 378 -6.00 7.29 -23.82
C LEU A 378 -6.94 7.35 -25.02
N THR A 379 -8.24 7.17 -24.82
CA THR A 379 -9.27 7.32 -25.85
C THR A 379 -9.30 8.75 -26.39
N ALA A 380 -9.30 9.76 -25.51
CA ALA A 380 -9.28 11.17 -25.91
C ALA A 380 -8.02 11.51 -26.73
N VAL A 381 -6.85 11.10 -26.25
CA VAL A 381 -5.56 11.28 -26.95
C VAL A 381 -5.56 10.58 -28.31
N SER A 382 -6.11 9.35 -28.39
CA SER A 382 -6.20 8.59 -29.63
C SER A 382 -7.11 9.25 -30.65
N ASN A 383 -8.26 9.79 -30.21
CA ASN A 383 -9.18 10.52 -31.07
C ASN A 383 -8.51 11.77 -31.65
N VAL A 384 -7.80 12.54 -30.83
CA VAL A 384 -7.04 13.70 -31.32
C VAL A 384 -5.94 13.28 -32.30
N LYS A 385 -5.20 12.21 -32.00
CA LYS A 385 -4.19 11.68 -32.93
C LYS A 385 -4.77 11.31 -34.29
N LEU A 386 -5.96 10.69 -34.33
CA LEU A 386 -6.65 10.34 -35.57
C LEU A 386 -7.10 11.58 -36.34
N VAL A 387 -7.65 12.58 -35.65
CA VAL A 387 -8.04 13.86 -36.25
C VAL A 387 -6.83 14.59 -36.83
N LEU A 388 -5.72 14.67 -36.09
CA LEU A 388 -4.47 15.27 -36.57
C LEU A 388 -3.93 14.53 -37.79
N LYS A 389 -3.92 13.20 -37.76
CA LYS A 389 -3.47 12.38 -38.90
C LYS A 389 -4.31 12.63 -40.15
N ARG A 390 -5.63 12.78 -40.00
CA ARG A 390 -6.55 13.06 -41.10
C ARG A 390 -6.40 14.49 -41.61
N CYS A 391 -6.65 15.47 -40.76
CA CYS A 391 -6.75 16.86 -41.16
C CYS A 391 -5.41 17.47 -41.61
N CYS A 392 -4.29 17.04 -41.03
CA CYS A 392 -2.97 17.55 -41.44
C CYS A 392 -2.45 17.00 -42.77
N ALA A 393 -3.20 16.08 -43.40
CA ALA A 393 -2.97 15.61 -44.76
C ALA A 393 -3.84 16.35 -45.80
N GLU A 394 -4.82 17.16 -45.36
CA GLU A 394 -5.71 17.91 -46.24
C GLU A 394 -5.17 19.30 -46.58
N THR A 395 -5.59 19.86 -47.72
CA THR A 395 -5.18 21.20 -48.18
C THR A 395 -5.72 22.33 -47.28
N PHE A 396 -6.88 22.11 -46.65
CA PHE A 396 -7.53 23.06 -45.74
C PHE A 396 -7.52 22.53 -44.30
N SER A 397 -6.32 22.29 -43.77
CA SER A 397 -6.11 21.66 -42.46
C SER A 397 -6.85 22.36 -41.32
N ASP A 398 -6.86 23.70 -41.30
CA ASP A 398 -7.41 24.50 -40.20
C ASP A 398 -8.94 24.35 -40.09
N ALA A 399 -9.62 24.32 -41.23
CA ALA A 399 -11.07 24.12 -41.29
C ALA A 399 -11.45 22.70 -40.84
N CYS A 400 -10.68 21.69 -41.28
CA CYS A 400 -10.87 20.31 -40.83
C CYS A 400 -10.65 20.17 -39.32
N LEU A 401 -9.55 20.72 -38.78
CA LEU A 401 -9.24 20.67 -37.35
C LEU A 401 -10.32 21.36 -36.51
N SER A 402 -10.77 22.54 -36.94
CA SER A 402 -11.81 23.31 -36.25
C SER A 402 -13.16 22.57 -36.20
N PHE A 403 -13.46 21.78 -37.23
CA PHE A 403 -14.68 20.97 -37.28
C PHE A 403 -14.63 19.77 -36.32
N PHE A 404 -13.48 19.07 -36.25
CA PHE A 404 -13.37 17.82 -35.49
C PHE A 404 -12.89 17.97 -34.04
N LEU A 405 -12.39 19.14 -33.62
CA LEU A 405 -11.90 19.37 -32.25
C LEU A 405 -12.83 20.32 -31.48
N PRO A 406 -13.97 19.84 -30.94
CA PRO A 406 -15.07 20.68 -30.44
C PRO A 406 -14.84 21.40 -29.10
N LYS A 407 -13.64 21.35 -28.50
CA LYS A 407 -13.36 21.90 -27.17
C LYS A 407 -12.13 22.80 -27.10
N LEU A 408 -11.74 23.41 -28.21
CA LEU A 408 -10.50 24.20 -28.27
C LEU A 408 -10.78 25.70 -28.17
N SER A 409 -9.98 26.41 -27.37
CA SER A 409 -9.98 27.88 -27.32
C SER A 409 -8.80 28.46 -28.12
N LEU A 410 -9.04 29.59 -28.79
CA LEU A 410 -8.04 30.36 -29.54
C LEU A 410 -7.11 31.13 -28.58
N VAL A 411 -6.25 30.44 -27.83
CA VAL A 411 -5.26 31.07 -26.95
C VAL A 411 -3.87 30.44 -27.16
N ILE A 412 -2.82 31.23 -26.89
CA ILE A 412 -1.41 31.03 -27.26
C ILE A 412 -0.93 29.60 -26.92
N LEU A 413 -0.46 28.87 -27.94
CA LEU A 413 0.31 27.64 -27.76
C LEU A 413 1.73 27.97 -27.28
N PRO A 414 2.30 27.20 -26.35
CA PRO A 414 3.73 27.20 -26.11
C PRO A 414 4.47 26.90 -27.41
N THR A 415 5.53 27.65 -27.72
CA THR A 415 6.40 27.39 -28.89
C THR A 415 7.11 26.03 -28.77
N ASP A 416 7.23 25.48 -27.56
CA ASP A 416 7.57 24.09 -27.25
C ASP A 416 6.55 23.55 -26.23
N PRO A 417 5.77 22.50 -26.54
CA PRO A 417 4.73 21.94 -25.66
C PRO A 417 5.22 21.50 -24.27
N LEU A 418 6.55 21.39 -24.06
CA LEU A 418 7.17 21.05 -22.79
C LEU A 418 7.83 22.23 -22.06
N LYS A 419 7.85 23.44 -22.65
CA LYS A 419 8.44 24.67 -22.06
C LYS A 419 7.41 25.75 -21.71
N SER A 420 6.18 25.39 -21.35
CA SER A 420 5.29 26.39 -20.77
C SER A 420 5.78 26.74 -19.36
N ASP A 421 6.38 27.92 -19.24
CA ASP A 421 6.66 28.57 -17.95
C ASP A 421 5.40 28.71 -17.09
#